data_AF-A0A497MLF8-F1
#
_entry.id   AF-A0A497MLF8-F1
#
_cell.length_a   1.000
_cell.length_b   1.000
_cell.length_c   1.000
_cell.angle_alpha   90.00
_cell.angle_beta   90.00
_cell.angle_gamma   90.00
#
_symmetry.space_group_name_H-M   'P 1'
#
loop_
_entity.id
_entity.type
_entity.pdbx_description
1 polymer ?
#
loop_
_entity_poly.entity_id
_entity_poly.type
_entity_poly.pdbx_seq_one_letter_code
_entity_poly.pdbx_strand_id
1 'polypeptide(L)'
;MFKPFETQEDRLKLLNLLSRSGYKVRMHAYEYFIRDRYFVAFIHLMPSNRLAVIRGFRWNLEEFEDNVERLKSLIKRIDPEIKIEIQVE
;
A
#
# COMPACT_ATOMS: atom_id res chain seq x y z
N MET A 1 -4.43 16.12 -15.81
CA MET A 1 -3.34 15.74 -14.90
C MET A 1 -3.42 14.24 -14.71
N PHE A 2 -2.36 13.48 -15.06
CA PHE A 2 -2.37 12.02 -14.90
C PHE A 2 -2.38 11.67 -13.41
N LYS A 3 -3.35 10.85 -12.98
CA LYS A 3 -3.44 10.34 -11.61
C LYS A 3 -3.09 8.86 -11.64
N PRO A 4 -1.87 8.48 -11.26
CA PRO A 4 -1.51 7.08 -11.16
C PRO A 4 -2.52 6.32 -10.29
N PHE A 5 -2.73 5.03 -10.58
CA PHE A 5 -3.69 4.13 -9.92
C PHE A 5 -5.16 4.27 -10.32
N GLU A 6 -5.56 5.26 -11.12
CA GLU A 6 -6.91 5.25 -11.77
C GLU A 6 -7.06 4.05 -12.71
N THR A 7 -5.98 3.70 -13.41
CA THR A 7 -5.96 2.54 -14.30
C THR A 7 -5.73 1.24 -13.52
N GLN A 8 -6.33 0.16 -14.00
CA GLN A 8 -6.05 -1.18 -13.47
C GLN A 8 -4.59 -1.58 -13.67
N GLU A 9 -3.97 -1.13 -14.75
CA GLU A 9 -2.57 -1.43 -15.05
C GLU A 9 -1.63 -0.90 -13.95
N ASP A 10 -1.82 0.34 -13.50
CA ASP A 10 -0.98 0.92 -12.44
C ASP A 10 -1.21 0.24 -11.09
N ARG A 11 -2.45 -0.19 -10.82
CA ARG A 11 -2.76 -0.99 -9.63
C ARG A 11 -2.09 -2.36 -9.66
N LEU A 12 -2.02 -3.00 -10.83
CA LEU A 12 -1.29 -4.23 -11.03
C LEU A 12 0.23 -4.03 -10.96
N LYS A 13 0.76 -2.88 -11.40
CA LYS A 13 2.19 -2.53 -11.20
C LYS A 13 2.52 -2.48 -9.71
N LEU A 14 1.68 -1.84 -8.88
CA LEU A 14 1.88 -1.83 -7.43
C LEU A 14 1.79 -3.23 -6.82
N LEU A 15 0.79 -4.03 -7.21
CA LEU A 15 0.66 -5.43 -6.76
C LEU A 15 1.95 -6.22 -7.03
N ASN A 16 2.47 -6.11 -8.26
CA ASN A 16 3.69 -6.80 -8.68
C ASN A 16 4.92 -6.28 -7.93
N LEU A 17 5.02 -4.97 -7.71
CA LEU A 17 6.14 -4.35 -6.99
C LEU A 17 6.17 -4.78 -5.52
N LEU A 18 5.02 -4.78 -4.85
CA LEU A 18 4.90 -5.26 -3.48
C LEU A 18 5.24 -6.76 -3.38
N SER A 19 4.71 -7.58 -4.29
CA SER A 19 4.98 -9.03 -4.32
C SER A 19 6.45 -9.35 -4.54
N ARG A 20 7.10 -8.66 -5.50
CA ARG A 20 8.55 -8.81 -5.76
C ARG A 20 9.42 -8.31 -4.61
N SER A 21 8.87 -7.48 -3.73
CA SER A 21 9.54 -7.02 -2.51
C SER A 21 9.45 -8.05 -1.37
N GLY A 22 8.85 -9.22 -1.58
CA GLY A 22 8.77 -10.29 -0.59
C GLY A 22 7.44 -10.36 0.16
N TYR A 23 6.53 -9.40 -0.06
CA TYR A 23 5.20 -9.44 0.54
C TYR A 23 4.30 -10.47 -0.16
N LYS A 24 3.46 -11.14 0.63
CA LYS A 24 2.28 -11.84 0.14
C LYS A 24 1.14 -10.85 0.07
N VAL A 25 0.65 -10.59 -1.14
CA VAL A 25 -0.33 -9.53 -1.39
C VAL A 25 -1.58 -10.10 -2.04
N ARG A 26 -2.75 -9.67 -1.54
CA ARG A 26 -4.03 -9.89 -2.22
C ARG A 26 -4.65 -8.54 -2.54
N MET A 27 -4.92 -8.30 -3.82
CA MET A 27 -5.57 -7.08 -4.30
C MET A 27 -7.09 -7.31 -4.47
N HIS A 28 -7.87 -6.32 -4.06
CA HIS A 28 -9.31 -6.23 -4.32
C HIS A 28 -9.64 -4.79 -4.75
N ALA A 29 -9.82 -4.56 -6.05
CA ALA A 29 -10.00 -3.23 -6.63
C ALA A 29 -8.87 -2.24 -6.26
N TYR A 30 -9.13 -1.34 -5.29
CA TYR A 30 -8.19 -0.32 -4.81
C TYR A 30 -7.55 -0.68 -3.46
N GLU A 31 -7.88 -1.84 -2.91
CA GLU A 31 -7.43 -2.31 -1.61
C GLU A 31 -6.41 -3.43 -1.75
N TYR A 32 -5.40 -3.41 -0.90
CA TYR A 32 -4.35 -4.42 -0.85
C TYR A 32 -4.22 -4.93 0.58
N PHE A 33 -4.43 -6.23 0.75
CA PHE A 33 -4.07 -6.94 1.97
C PHE A 33 -2.59 -7.33 1.89
N ILE A 34 -1.78 -6.85 2.83
CA ILE A 34 -0.34 -7.06 2.88
C ILE A 34 0.01 -7.99 4.03
N ARG A 35 0.79 -9.03 3.73
CA ARG A 35 1.33 -9.97 4.71
C ARG A 35 2.80 -10.24 4.42
N ASP A 36 3.59 -10.42 5.45
CA ASP A 36 4.90 -11.07 5.35
C ASP A 36 4.83 -12.44 6.05
N ARG A 37 5.51 -12.59 7.19
CA ARG A 37 5.30 -13.72 8.09
C ARG A 37 3.89 -13.66 8.67
N TYR A 38 3.53 -12.49 9.20
CA TYR A 38 2.22 -12.16 9.73
C TYR A 38 1.57 -11.01 8.94
N PHE A 39 0.33 -10.69 9.30
CA PHE A 39 -0.39 -9.57 8.70
C PHE A 39 0.37 -8.27 8.92
N VAL A 40 0.57 -7.47 7.89
CA VAL A 40 1.31 -6.20 8.00
C VAL A 40 0.32 -5.04 8.00
N ALA A 41 -0.44 -4.88 6.93
CA ALA A 41 -1.30 -3.73 6.73
C ALA A 41 -2.37 -3.97 5.66
N PHE A 42 -3.39 -3.12 5.67
CA PHE A 42 -4.15 -2.79 4.47
C PHE A 42 -3.59 -1.53 3.80
N ILE A 43 -3.58 -1.49 2.48
CA ILE A 43 -3.39 -0.26 1.71
C ILE A 43 -4.68 0.02 0.95
N HIS A 44 -5.28 1.18 1.13
CA HIS A 44 -6.43 1.64 0.36
C HIS A 44 -6.01 2.83 -0.50
N LEU A 45 -6.18 2.71 -1.82
CA LEU A 45 -5.88 3.79 -2.76
C LEU A 45 -7.13 4.62 -3.05
N MET A 46 -7.00 5.94 -2.98
CA MET A 46 -8.02 6.91 -3.35
C MET A 46 -7.47 7.84 -4.46
N PRO A 47 -7.41 7.37 -5.72
CA PRO A 47 -6.72 8.09 -6.80
C PRO A 47 -7.31 9.48 -7.05
N SER A 48 -8.64 9.63 -6.91
CA SER A 48 -9.34 10.91 -7.09
C SER A 48 -8.78 12.02 -6.19
N ASN A 49 -8.29 11.67 -5.00
CA ASN A 49 -7.70 12.57 -4.01
C ASN A 49 -6.17 12.53 -3.99
N ARG A 50 -5.55 11.71 -4.85
CA ARG A 50 -4.11 11.41 -4.85
C ARG A 50 -3.62 11.00 -3.45
N LEU A 51 -4.39 10.12 -2.81
CA LEU A 51 -4.19 9.66 -1.43
C LEU A 51 -4.07 8.14 -1.39
N ALA A 52 -3.16 7.64 -0.57
CA ALA A 52 -3.14 6.25 -0.11
C ALA A 52 -3.24 6.23 1.42
N VAL A 53 -4.09 5.37 1.96
CA VAL A 53 -4.17 5.11 3.40
C VAL A 53 -3.51 3.76 3.67
N ILE A 54 -2.51 3.74 4.55
CA ILE A 54 -1.92 2.51 5.06
C ILE A 54 -2.45 2.29 6.47
N ARG A 55 -3.17 1.18 6.67
CA ARG A 55 -3.80 0.83 7.93
C ARG A 55 -3.13 -0.36 8.58
N GLY A 56 -2.54 -0.14 9.74
CA GLY A 56 -2.11 -1.17 10.67
C GLY A 56 -3.15 -1.42 11.77
N PHE A 57 -2.89 -2.40 12.64
CA PHE A 57 -3.72 -2.66 13.81
C PHE A 57 -2.85 -2.82 15.05
N ARG A 58 -3.36 -2.40 16.21
CA ARG A 58 -2.63 -2.42 17.50
C ARG A 58 -2.11 -3.80 17.90
N TRP A 59 -2.85 -4.85 17.56
CA TRP A 59 -2.47 -6.22 17.90
C TRP A 59 -1.25 -6.73 17.12
N ASN A 60 -0.79 -6.01 16.09
CA ASN A 60 0.44 -6.32 15.37
C ASN A 60 1.25 -5.06 15.03
N LEU A 61 1.36 -4.14 15.99
CA LEU A 61 1.97 -2.83 15.77
C LEU A 61 3.45 -2.91 15.38
N GLU A 62 4.21 -3.81 16.02
CA GLU A 62 5.65 -4.01 15.73
C GLU A 62 5.88 -4.39 14.24
N GLU A 63 5.17 -5.42 13.77
CA GLU A 63 5.23 -5.84 12.36
C GLU A 63 4.79 -4.71 11.40
N PHE A 64 3.82 -3.89 11.81
CA PHE A 64 3.40 -2.73 11.02
C PHE A 64 4.49 -1.66 10.93
N GLU A 65 5.06 -1.25 12.07
CA GLU A 65 6.09 -0.21 12.18
C GLU A 65 7.36 -0.58 11.41
N ASP A 66 7.77 -1.85 11.47
CA ASP A 66 8.93 -2.37 10.74
C ASP A 66 8.77 -2.29 9.20
N ASN A 67 7.54 -2.26 8.71
CA ASN A 67 7.23 -2.36 7.29
C ASN A 67 6.68 -1.06 6.67
N VAL A 68 6.08 -0.15 7.46
CA VAL A 68 5.32 0.98 6.94
C VAL A 68 6.15 1.92 6.05
N GLU A 69 7.40 2.21 6.40
CA GLU A 69 8.27 3.07 5.59
C GLU A 69 8.64 2.41 4.26
N ARG A 70 8.82 1.09 4.25
CA ARG A 70 9.06 0.35 3.02
C ARG A 70 7.83 0.39 2.13
N LEU A 71 6.63 0.16 2.67
CA LEU A 71 5.37 0.26 1.91
C LEU A 71 5.20 1.66 1.31
N LYS A 72 5.47 2.72 2.08
CA LYS A 72 5.44 4.11 1.59
C LYS A 72 6.37 4.30 0.39
N SER A 73 7.60 3.81 0.50
CA SER A 73 8.58 3.94 -0.58
C SER A 73 8.13 3.23 -1.86
N LEU A 74 7.50 2.06 -1.76
CA LEU A 74 7.03 1.28 -2.90
C LEU A 74 5.83 1.94 -3.59
N ILE A 75 4.88 2.49 -2.82
CA ILE A 75 3.76 3.27 -3.39
C ILE A 75 4.30 4.49 -4.14
N LYS A 76 5.25 5.23 -3.53
CA LYS A 76 5.86 6.43 -4.12
C LYS A 76 6.71 6.17 -5.37
N ARG A 77 7.13 4.93 -5.63
CA ARG A 77 7.80 4.58 -6.89
C ARG A 77 6.87 4.66 -8.10
N ILE A 78 5.56 4.49 -7.89
CA ILE A 78 4.56 4.63 -8.96
C ILE A 78 4.04 6.07 -9.02
N ASP A 79 3.71 6.66 -7.86
CA ASP A 79 3.30 8.06 -7.76
C ASP A 79 4.12 8.81 -6.71
N PRO A 80 5.18 9.55 -7.12
CA PRO A 80 6.03 10.28 -6.19
C PRO A 80 5.31 11.36 -5.38
N GLU A 81 4.22 11.93 -5.91
CA GLU A 81 3.51 13.04 -5.25
C GLU A 81 2.21 12.59 -4.54
N ILE A 82 1.97 11.27 -4.42
CA ILE A 82 0.85 10.75 -3.63
C ILE A 82 1.00 11.10 -2.15
N LYS A 83 -0.08 11.61 -1.56
CA LYS A 83 -0.20 11.76 -0.11
C LYS A 83 -0.36 10.38 0.51
N ILE A 84 0.36 10.10 1.59
CA ILE A 84 0.18 8.86 2.34
C ILE A 84 -0.24 9.18 3.77
N GLU A 85 -1.36 8.63 4.20
CA GLU A 85 -1.86 8.70 5.57
C GLU A 85 -1.70 7.34 6.26
N ILE A 86 -1.29 7.37 7.52
CA ILE A 86 -1.10 6.19 8.35
C ILE A 86 -2.20 6.15 9.40
N GLN A 87 -2.87 5.00 9.52
CA GLN A 87 -3.91 4.75 10.52
C GLN A 87 -3.56 3.49 11.30
N VAL A 88 -3.76 3.52 12.61
CA VAL A 88 -3.64 2.35 13.49
C VAL A 88 -4.95 2.22 14.26
N GLU A 89 -5.65 1.11 14.06
CA GLU A 89 -6.88 0.77 14.78
C GLU A 89 -6.58 -0.09 16.01
#